data_AF-L8JLD8-F1
#
_entry.id   AF-L8JLD8-F1
#
_cell.length_a   1.000
_cell.length_b   1.000
_cell.length_c   1.000
_cell.angle_alpha   90.00
_cell.angle_beta   90.00
_cell.angle_gamma   90.00
#
_symmetry.space_group_name_H-M   'P 1'
#
loop_
_entity.id
_entity.type
_entity.pdbx_description
1 polymer ?
#
loop_
_entity_poly.entity_id
_entity_poly.type
_entity_poly.pdbx_seq_one_letter_code
_entity_poly.pdbx_strand_id
1 'polypeptide(L)'
;MMIGGAGCKSKKKAGDVSDAEAEKARMEQEAKLRAEEEERRRAEEERLAREKARAEAEAPAQKLEMYFEAIANANSITSANQSIDEALTMFASPQTPVLIVISESGGQKDYDRPTTIKEYLNYLKDQKKNINTIGDLQVDSRGKITEIELVKQK
;
A
#
# COMPACT_ATOMS: atom_id res chain seq x y z
N MET A 1 -83.36 -44.24 21.16
CA MET A 1 -83.21 -43.35 20.00
C MET A 1 -81.73 -42.95 19.95
N MET A 2 -81.01 -43.43 18.94
CA MET A 2 -79.60 -43.11 18.70
C MET A 2 -79.43 -41.69 18.19
N ILE A 3 -78.30 -41.05 18.53
CA ILE A 3 -77.45 -40.10 17.77
C ILE A 3 -76.24 -39.91 18.71
N GLY A 4 -74.98 -40.20 18.41
CA GLY A 4 -74.24 -40.15 17.14
C GLY A 4 -73.06 -39.19 17.38
N GLY A 5 -71.84 -39.70 17.52
CA GLY A 5 -70.65 -38.89 17.82
C GLY A 5 -69.96 -38.30 16.60
N ALA A 6 -69.19 -37.24 16.80
CA ALA A 6 -68.05 -36.75 15.99
C ALA A 6 -67.38 -35.63 16.83
N GLY A 7 -66.10 -35.64 17.18
CA GLY A 7 -64.93 -35.94 16.36
C GLY A 7 -64.31 -34.61 15.91
N CYS A 8 -63.24 -34.15 16.57
CA CYS A 8 -62.23 -33.21 16.03
C CYS A 8 -61.06 -33.04 17.03
N LYS A 9 -60.09 -33.96 17.02
CA LYS A 9 -58.76 -33.82 17.65
C LYS A 9 -57.65 -33.73 16.59
N SER A 10 -57.77 -32.86 15.59
CA SER A 10 -56.77 -32.77 14.50
C SER A 10 -56.22 -31.36 14.22
N LYS A 11 -56.80 -30.28 14.76
CA LYS A 11 -56.39 -28.91 14.38
C LYS A 11 -55.16 -28.34 15.08
N LYS A 12 -54.60 -29.00 16.10
CA LYS A 12 -53.49 -28.46 16.90
C LYS A 12 -52.09 -28.86 16.41
N LYS A 13 -51.96 -29.72 15.39
CA LYS A 13 -50.65 -30.18 14.89
C LYS A 13 -50.17 -29.53 13.58
N ALA A 14 -51.01 -28.72 12.93
CA ALA A 14 -50.68 -28.14 11.62
C ALA A 14 -50.11 -26.71 11.70
N GLY A 15 -50.42 -25.93 12.75
CA GLY A 15 -49.89 -24.56 12.94
C GLY A 15 -48.49 -24.53 13.60
N ASP A 16 -48.23 -25.43 14.55
CA ASP A 16 -46.92 -25.51 15.23
C ASP A 16 -45.76 -25.91 14.29
N VAL A 17 -46.05 -26.62 13.19
CA VAL A 17 -45.04 -27.05 12.22
C VAL A 17 -44.67 -25.91 11.26
N SER A 18 -45.63 -25.08 10.83
CA SER A 18 -45.38 -23.96 9.93
C SER A 18 -44.64 -22.80 10.61
N ASP A 19 -44.88 -22.58 11.90
CA ASP A 19 -44.20 -21.53 12.67
C ASP A 19 -42.74 -21.91 12.97
N ALA A 20 -42.48 -23.19 13.26
CA ALA A 20 -41.13 -23.71 13.47
C ALA A 20 -40.27 -23.67 12.18
N GLU A 21 -40.87 -23.93 11.02
CA GLU A 21 -40.19 -23.82 9.72
C GLU A 21 -39.90 -22.36 9.35
N ALA A 22 -40.83 -21.44 9.64
CA ALA A 22 -40.63 -20.01 9.43
C ALA A 22 -39.56 -19.41 10.35
N GLU A 23 -39.48 -19.86 11.60
CA GLU A 23 -38.44 -19.45 12.56
C GLU A 23 -37.07 -19.99 12.13
N LYS A 24 -36.99 -21.24 11.70
CA LYS A 24 -35.77 -21.85 11.16
C LYS A 24 -35.27 -21.11 9.92
N ALA A 25 -36.15 -20.77 8.98
CA ALA A 25 -35.78 -20.01 7.78
C ALA A 25 -35.25 -18.60 8.13
N ARG A 26 -35.82 -17.94 9.14
CA ARG A 26 -35.33 -16.64 9.64
C ARG A 26 -33.95 -16.75 10.29
N MET A 27 -33.73 -17.78 11.10
CA MET A 27 -32.41 -18.04 11.71
C MET A 27 -31.34 -18.36 10.66
N GLU A 28 -31.66 -19.16 9.65
CA GLU A 28 -30.74 -19.46 8.54
C GLU A 28 -30.43 -18.21 7.70
N GLN A 29 -31.43 -17.38 7.42
CA GLN A 29 -31.24 -16.11 6.71
C GLN A 29 -30.38 -15.13 7.51
N GLU A 30 -30.60 -15.00 8.82
CA GLU A 30 -29.82 -14.15 9.70
C GLU A 30 -28.37 -14.64 9.83
N ALA A 31 -28.16 -15.96 9.97
CA ALA A 31 -26.83 -16.55 9.98
C ALA A 31 -26.07 -16.30 8.67
N LYS A 32 -26.76 -16.37 7.53
CA LYS A 32 -26.17 -16.08 6.23
C LYS A 32 -25.79 -14.60 6.08
N LEU A 33 -26.66 -13.69 6.50
CA LEU A 33 -26.37 -12.24 6.47
C LEU A 33 -25.18 -11.88 7.37
N ARG A 34 -25.09 -12.47 8.57
CA ARG A 34 -23.94 -12.27 9.47
C ARG A 34 -22.63 -12.82 8.88
N ALA A 35 -22.69 -13.98 8.21
CA ALA A 35 -21.52 -14.54 7.53
C ALA A 35 -21.06 -13.67 6.35
N GLU A 36 -21.99 -13.16 5.53
CA GLU A 36 -21.69 -12.25 4.43
C GLU A 36 -21.12 -10.90 4.91
N GLU A 37 -21.65 -10.34 6.01
CA GLU A 37 -21.13 -9.11 6.61
C GLU A 37 -19.71 -9.30 7.16
N GLU A 38 -19.44 -10.45 7.81
CA GLU A 38 -18.12 -10.76 8.32
C GLU A 38 -17.10 -10.98 7.20
N GLU A 39 -17.48 -11.65 6.11
CA GLU A 39 -16.62 -11.80 4.92
C GLU A 39 -16.29 -10.45 4.29
N ARG A 40 -17.29 -9.56 4.14
CA ARG A 40 -17.08 -8.20 3.64
C ARG A 40 -16.14 -7.40 4.54
N ARG A 41 -16.27 -7.50 5.87
CA ARG A 41 -15.39 -6.82 6.82
C ARG A 41 -13.95 -7.32 6.70
N ARG A 42 -13.75 -8.64 6.62
CA ARG A 42 -12.41 -9.24 6.43
C ARG A 42 -11.77 -8.80 5.11
N ALA A 43 -12.53 -8.82 4.02
CA ALA A 43 -12.06 -8.37 2.71
C ALA A 43 -11.71 -6.86 2.71
N GLU A 44 -12.48 -6.04 3.41
CA GLU A 44 -12.20 -4.62 3.56
C GLU A 44 -10.97 -4.35 4.42
N GLU A 45 -10.83 -5.03 5.57
CA GLU A 45 -9.62 -4.95 6.41
C GLU A 45 -8.37 -5.38 5.64
N GLU A 46 -8.44 -6.47 4.87
CA GLU A 46 -7.33 -6.92 4.04
C GLU A 46 -6.98 -5.89 2.96
N ARG A 47 -7.98 -5.31 2.29
CA ARG A 47 -7.76 -4.24 1.30
C ARG A 47 -7.08 -3.04 1.93
N LEU A 48 -7.56 -2.58 3.08
CA LEU A 48 -6.98 -1.45 3.82
C LEU A 48 -5.55 -1.76 4.29
N ALA A 49 -5.29 -2.98 4.76
CA ALA A 49 -3.96 -3.41 5.16
C ALA A 49 -2.98 -3.43 3.98
N ARG A 50 -3.41 -3.93 2.82
CA ARG A 50 -2.60 -3.92 1.58
C ARG A 50 -2.33 -2.50 1.10
N GLU A 51 -3.32 -1.62 1.12
CA GLU A 51 -3.17 -0.22 0.73
C GLU A 51 -2.20 0.51 1.66
N LYS A 52 -2.34 0.31 2.98
CA LYS A 52 -1.45 0.88 3.97
C LYS A 52 -0.02 0.38 3.81
N ALA A 53 0.18 -0.93 3.63
CA ALA A 53 1.49 -1.52 3.39
C ALA A 53 2.16 -0.96 2.13
N ARG A 54 1.37 -0.77 1.05
CA ARG A 54 1.85 -0.14 -0.18
C ARG A 54 2.24 1.32 0.04
N ALA A 55 1.41 2.10 0.73
CA ALA A 55 1.71 3.50 1.04
C ALA A 55 2.96 3.64 1.91
N GLU A 56 3.13 2.76 2.91
CA GLU A 56 4.33 2.73 3.76
C GLU A 56 5.60 2.35 2.96
N ALA A 57 5.48 1.44 1.99
CA ALA A 57 6.59 1.06 1.10
C ALA A 57 6.98 2.19 0.13
N GLU A 58 6.02 2.98 -0.36
CA GLU A 58 6.27 4.09 -1.28
C GLU A 58 6.69 5.40 -0.57
N ALA A 59 6.40 5.55 0.72
CA ALA A 59 6.64 6.79 1.48
C ALA A 59 8.11 7.28 1.45
N PRO A 60 9.16 6.43 1.59
CA PRO A 60 10.54 6.88 1.49
C PRO A 60 10.87 7.45 0.11
N ALA A 61 10.37 6.84 -0.96
CA ALA A 61 10.59 7.30 -2.34
C ALA A 61 9.93 8.67 -2.55
N GLN A 62 8.66 8.82 -2.18
CA GLN A 62 7.95 10.10 -2.32
C GLN A 62 8.66 11.24 -1.57
N LYS A 63 9.07 10.98 -0.32
CA LYS A 63 9.79 11.98 0.48
C LYS A 63 11.15 12.34 -0.13
N LEU A 64 11.87 11.35 -0.66
CA LEU A 64 13.17 11.59 -1.29
C LEU A 64 13.02 12.37 -2.60
N GLU A 65 11.99 12.10 -3.39
CA GLU A 65 11.69 12.85 -4.62
C GLU A 65 11.40 14.33 -4.29
N MET A 66 10.68 14.61 -3.20
CA MET A 66 10.48 15.98 -2.73
C MET A 66 11.80 16.69 -2.40
N TYR A 67 12.77 15.98 -1.81
CA TYR A 67 14.10 16.55 -1.56
C TYR A 67 14.87 16.80 -2.87
N PHE A 68 14.81 15.88 -3.83
CA PHE A 68 15.45 16.08 -5.15
C PHE A 68 14.92 17.35 -5.81
N GLU A 69 13.60 17.54 -5.82
CA GLU A 69 12.97 18.75 -6.35
C GLU A 69 13.34 20.00 -5.55
N ALA A 70 13.35 19.92 -4.22
CA ALA A 70 13.72 21.06 -3.37
C ALA A 70 15.18 21.51 -3.61
N ILE A 71 16.09 20.56 -3.83
CA ILE A 71 17.51 20.83 -4.11
C ILE A 71 17.68 21.42 -5.51
N ALA A 72 17.06 20.80 -6.52
CA ALA A 72 17.13 21.25 -7.90
C ALA A 72 16.56 22.66 -8.08
N ASN A 73 15.43 22.96 -7.44
CA ASN A 73 14.73 24.24 -7.58
C ASN A 73 15.12 25.28 -6.51
N ALA A 74 16.14 25.03 -5.69
CA ALA A 74 16.54 25.93 -4.62
C ALA A 74 17.00 27.30 -5.13
N ASN A 75 16.44 28.38 -4.56
CA ASN A 75 16.78 29.77 -4.91
C ASN A 75 18.15 30.24 -4.40
N SER A 76 18.80 29.46 -3.52
CA SER A 76 20.12 29.78 -2.97
C SER A 76 20.95 28.53 -2.72
N ILE A 77 22.28 28.69 -2.65
CA ILE A 77 23.19 27.61 -2.27
C ILE A 77 22.90 27.15 -0.84
N THR A 78 22.62 28.09 0.07
CA THR A 78 22.32 27.79 1.47
C THR A 78 21.09 26.91 1.61
N SER A 79 19.97 27.26 0.95
CA SER A 79 18.75 26.46 0.99
C SER A 79 18.94 25.09 0.34
N ALA A 80 19.72 25.00 -0.74
CA ALA A 80 20.04 23.71 -1.35
C ALA A 80 20.83 22.81 -0.39
N ASN A 81 21.86 23.35 0.27
CA ASN A 81 22.68 22.60 1.21
C ASN A 81 21.87 22.12 2.43
N GLN A 82 20.91 22.92 2.93
CA GLN A 82 20.00 22.48 3.98
C GLN A 82 19.17 21.26 3.55
N SER A 83 18.57 21.32 2.36
CA SER A 83 17.83 20.17 1.81
C SER A 83 18.72 18.95 1.58
N ILE A 84 19.99 19.14 1.17
CA ILE A 84 20.97 18.04 1.05
C ILE A 84 21.22 17.38 2.40
N ASP A 85 21.49 18.16 3.45
CA ASP A 85 21.78 17.64 4.78
C ASP A 85 20.58 16.87 5.34
N GLU A 86 19.36 17.37 5.15
CA GLU A 86 18.13 16.68 5.51
C GLU A 86 17.93 15.38 4.73
N ALA A 87 18.10 15.41 3.40
CA ALA A 87 17.98 14.22 2.56
C ALA A 87 18.99 13.14 2.98
N LEU A 88 20.24 13.52 3.26
CA LEU A 88 21.29 12.59 3.70
C LEU A 88 20.93 11.83 4.99
N THR A 89 20.07 12.39 5.84
CA THR A 89 19.59 11.66 7.04
C THR A 89 18.76 10.42 6.70
N MET A 90 18.20 10.32 5.49
CA MET A 90 17.43 9.17 5.04
C MET A 90 18.31 7.98 4.66
N PHE A 91 19.59 8.22 4.39
CA PHE A 91 20.53 7.21 3.91
C PHE A 91 21.31 6.58 5.06
N ALA A 92 21.75 5.34 4.85
CA ALA A 92 22.62 4.63 5.79
C ALA A 92 23.99 5.31 5.90
N SER A 93 24.48 5.90 4.80
CA SER A 93 25.66 6.75 4.78
C SER A 93 25.64 7.73 3.60
N PRO A 94 26.46 8.81 3.63
CA PRO A 94 26.67 9.66 2.46
C PRO A 94 27.32 8.94 1.27
N GLN A 95 27.88 7.75 1.49
CA GLN A 95 28.50 6.88 0.49
C GLN A 95 27.52 5.86 -0.09
N THR A 96 26.23 5.89 0.29
CA THR A 96 25.23 4.99 -0.27
C THR A 96 25.28 5.04 -1.82
N PRO A 97 25.44 3.89 -2.49
CA PRO A 97 25.53 3.82 -3.94
C PRO A 97 24.25 4.30 -4.62
N VAL A 98 24.44 5.01 -5.74
CA VAL A 98 23.40 5.44 -6.66
C VAL A 98 23.67 4.79 -8.01
N LEU A 99 22.67 4.06 -8.51
CA LEU A 99 22.71 3.36 -9.79
C LEU A 99 21.79 4.10 -10.77
N ILE A 100 22.36 4.69 -11.83
CA ILE A 100 21.57 5.43 -12.83
C ILE A 100 21.38 4.56 -14.05
N VAL A 101 20.15 4.12 -14.33
CA VAL A 101 19.80 3.31 -15.49
C VAL A 101 19.85 4.17 -16.76
N ILE A 102 20.68 3.77 -17.72
CA ILE A 102 20.86 4.46 -19.01
C ILE A 102 20.09 3.77 -20.15
N SER A 103 19.95 2.44 -20.09
CA SER A 103 19.16 1.65 -21.03
C SER A 103 18.65 0.38 -20.35
N GLU A 104 17.53 -0.12 -20.87
CA GLU A 104 17.00 -1.43 -20.52
C GLU A 104 16.64 -2.16 -21.82
N SER A 105 17.15 -3.38 -22.00
CA SER A 105 16.85 -4.21 -23.16
C SER A 105 16.81 -5.68 -22.76
N GLY A 106 15.74 -6.39 -23.13
CA GLY A 106 15.56 -7.80 -22.79
C GLY A 106 15.54 -8.09 -21.28
N GLY A 107 15.15 -7.12 -20.45
CA GLY A 107 15.14 -7.23 -18.98
C GLY A 107 16.52 -7.05 -18.32
N GLN A 108 17.54 -6.70 -19.09
CA GLN A 108 18.87 -6.34 -18.57
C GLN A 108 19.01 -4.82 -18.55
N LYS A 109 19.40 -4.28 -17.39
CA LYS A 109 19.65 -2.85 -17.20
C LYS A 109 21.13 -2.54 -17.37
N ASP A 110 21.41 -1.49 -18.13
CA ASP A 110 22.73 -0.87 -18.20
C ASP A 110 22.74 0.34 -17.28
N TYR A 111 23.82 0.46 -16.51
CA TYR A 111 24.00 1.54 -15.55
C TYR A 111 25.12 2.48 -16.00
N ASP A 112 24.98 3.75 -15.69
CA ASP A 112 26.06 4.74 -15.82
C ASP A 112 27.17 4.46 -14.80
N ARG A 113 28.23 5.28 -14.85
CA ARG A 113 29.33 5.25 -13.88
C ARG A 113 28.78 5.28 -12.45
N PRO A 114 29.28 4.41 -11.56
CA PRO A 114 28.92 4.43 -10.15
C PRO A 114 29.16 5.81 -9.51
N THR A 115 28.21 6.24 -8.68
CA THR A 115 28.30 7.48 -7.90
C THR A 115 27.70 7.27 -6.52
N THR A 116 27.91 8.21 -5.61
CA THR A 116 27.33 8.18 -4.26
C THR A 116 26.15 9.15 -4.14
N ILE A 117 25.29 8.93 -3.15
CA ILE A 117 24.16 9.84 -2.92
C ILE A 117 24.63 11.27 -2.63
N LYS A 118 25.72 11.45 -1.88
CA LYS A 118 26.24 12.79 -1.61
C LYS A 118 26.66 13.50 -2.90
N GLU A 119 27.35 12.81 -3.80
CA GLU A 119 27.75 13.36 -5.09
C GLU A 119 26.54 13.66 -5.98
N TYR A 120 25.57 12.75 -6.03
CA TYR A 120 24.35 12.93 -6.81
C TYR A 120 23.51 14.12 -6.32
N LEU A 121 23.34 14.28 -5.01
CA LEU A 121 22.61 15.42 -4.45
C LEU A 121 23.31 16.77 -4.74
N ASN A 122 24.64 16.79 -4.72
CA ASN A 122 25.39 17.98 -5.14
C ASN A 122 25.28 18.23 -6.64
N TYR A 123 25.26 17.16 -7.46
CA TYR A 123 24.98 17.28 -8.88
C TYR A 123 23.61 17.94 -9.15
N LEU A 124 22.54 17.53 -8.44
CA LEU A 124 21.22 18.17 -8.57
C LEU A 124 21.27 19.66 -8.24
N LYS A 125 21.97 20.04 -7.17
CA LYS A 125 22.18 21.44 -6.76
C LYS A 125 22.87 22.24 -7.85
N ASP A 126 23.92 21.68 -8.46
CA ASP A 126 24.76 22.35 -9.43
C ASP A 126 24.07 22.45 -10.81
N GLN A 127 23.32 21.41 -11.20
CA GLN A 127 22.56 21.41 -12.46
C GLN A 127 21.26 22.22 -12.39
N LYS A 128 20.73 22.49 -11.20
CA LYS A 128 19.43 23.14 -10.99
C LYS A 128 18.28 22.44 -11.73
N LYS A 129 18.39 21.14 -11.89
CA LYS A 129 17.42 20.31 -12.59
C LYS A 129 17.47 18.89 -12.07
N ASN A 130 16.29 18.30 -11.85
CA ASN A 130 16.13 16.88 -11.66
C ASN A 130 15.85 16.23 -13.01
N ILE A 131 16.76 15.37 -13.49
CA ILE A 131 16.61 14.66 -14.78
C ILE A 131 16.31 13.17 -14.62
N ASN A 132 16.30 12.69 -13.37
CA ASN A 132 16.02 11.30 -13.05
C ASN A 132 14.84 11.23 -12.09
N THR A 133 14.27 10.04 -11.96
CA THR A 133 13.26 9.69 -10.96
C THR A 133 13.71 8.45 -10.23
N ILE A 134 13.20 8.25 -9.02
CA ILE A 134 13.46 7.05 -8.25
C ILE A 134 12.80 5.85 -8.94
N GLY A 135 13.61 4.85 -9.29
CA GLY A 135 13.14 3.57 -9.83
C GLY A 135 12.94 2.54 -8.72
N ASP A 136 13.95 2.35 -7.89
CA ASP A 136 13.93 1.39 -6.78
C ASP A 136 14.77 1.88 -5.58
N LEU A 137 14.43 1.38 -4.39
CA LEU A 137 15.14 1.68 -3.14
C LEU A 137 15.35 0.41 -2.32
N GLN A 138 16.58 0.19 -1.88
CA GLN A 138 16.87 -0.83 -0.88
C GLN A 138 17.08 -0.18 0.49
N VAL A 139 16.41 -0.69 1.52
CA VAL A 139 16.48 -0.15 2.88
C VAL A 139 17.04 -1.18 3.87
N ASP A 140 17.76 -0.71 4.89
CA ASP A 140 18.21 -1.54 6.01
C ASP A 140 17.06 -1.83 6.99
N SER A 141 17.33 -2.67 8.01
CA SER A 141 16.35 -3.02 9.05
C SER A 141 15.90 -1.84 9.92
N ARG A 142 16.53 -0.66 9.78
CA ARG A 142 16.17 0.59 10.47
C ARG A 142 15.47 1.58 9.52
N GLY A 143 15.15 1.16 8.30
CA GLY A 143 14.51 1.97 7.28
C GLY A 143 15.43 3.01 6.63
N LYS A 144 16.76 2.87 6.75
CA LYS A 144 17.73 3.75 6.07
C LYS A 144 18.03 3.23 4.68
N ILE A 145 18.12 4.13 3.70
CA ILE A 145 18.39 3.77 2.30
C ILE A 145 19.86 3.34 2.15
N THR A 146 20.06 2.13 1.65
CA THR A 146 21.35 1.46 1.45
C THR A 146 21.77 1.38 -0.01
N GLU A 147 20.83 1.52 -0.95
CA GLU A 147 21.06 1.64 -2.38
C GLU A 147 19.85 2.33 -3.01
N ILE A 148 20.08 3.08 -4.08
CA ILE A 148 19.04 3.73 -4.86
C ILE A 148 19.28 3.51 -6.35
N GLU A 149 18.23 3.07 -7.04
CA GLU A 149 18.20 3.04 -8.49
C GLU A 149 17.42 4.25 -9.01
N LEU A 150 18.00 4.93 -10.00
CA LEU A 150 17.44 6.08 -10.67
C LEU A 150 17.22 5.76 -12.14
N VAL A 151 16.12 6.26 -12.69
CA VAL A 151 15.79 6.12 -14.11
C VAL A 151 15.67 7.50 -14.70
N LYS A 152 16.18 7.69 -15.92
CA LYS A 152 16.05 8.97 -16.62
C LYS A 152 14.58 9.33 -16.85
N GLN A 153 14.20 10.57 -16.55
CA GLN A 153 12.88 11.10 -16.88
C GLN A 153 12.67 11.08 -18.39
N LYS A 154 11.46 10.68 -18.82
CA LYS A 154 11.07 10.67 -20.23
C LYS A 154 10.70 12.05 -20.75
#